data_AF-V6HY26-F1
#
_entry.id   AF-V6HY26-F1
#
_cell.length_a   1.000
_cell.length_b   1.000
_cell.length_c   1.000
_cell.angle_alpha   90.00
_cell.angle_beta   90.00
_cell.angle_gamma   90.00
#
_symmetry.space_group_name_H-M   'P 1'
#
loop_
_entity.id
_entity.type
_entity.pdbx_description
1 polymer ?
#
loop_
_entity_poly.entity_id
_entity_poly.type
_entity_poly.pdbx_seq_one_letter_code
_entity_poly.pdbx_strand_id
1 'polypeptide(L)' 'MEQGNKFRDQLERYVNYRGIDIVLHLKDGSVVELDRNRRLVGEEIVYFPDKLNASKVPLTMISKADLFVA' A
#
# COMPACT_ATOMS: atom_id res chain seq x y z
N MET A 1 -9.80 11.99 14.42
CA MET A 1 -10.42 11.16 13.37
C MET A 1 -10.15 11.68 11.95
N GLU A 2 -9.76 12.94 11.75
CA GLU A 2 -9.51 13.53 10.41
C GLU A 2 -8.24 13.05 9.67
N GLN A 3 -7.21 12.57 10.38
CA GLN A 3 -5.95 12.16 9.74
C GLN A 3 -6.05 10.80 9.03
N GLY A 4 -6.85 9.87 9.57
CA GLY A 4 -7.00 8.52 9.00
C GLY A 4 -7.63 8.52 7.61
N ASN A 5 -8.65 9.38 7.40
CA ASN A 5 -9.30 9.51 6.10
C ASN A 5 -8.35 10.12 5.06
N LYS A 6 -7.60 11.18 5.41
CA LYS A 6 -6.63 11.80 4.50
C LYS A 6 -5.54 10.84 4.02
N PHE A 7 -5.02 10.00 4.93
CA PHE A 7 -4.04 8.98 4.57
C PHE A 7 -4.61 7.96 3.59
N ARG A 8 -5.80 7.42 3.89
CA ARG A 8 -6.49 6.46 3.02
C ARG A 8 -6.73 7.06 1.63
N ASP A 9 -7.30 8.26 1.57
CA ASP A 9 -7.64 8.93 0.31
C ASP A 9 -6.40 9.19 -0.55
N GLN A 10 -5.29 9.58 0.07
CA GLN A 10 -4.02 9.75 -0.64
C GLN A 10 -3.48 8.40 -1.13
N LEU A 11 -3.43 7.40 -0.26
CA LEU A 11 -2.91 6.08 -0.62
C LEU A 11 -3.74 5.43 -1.72
N GLU A 12 -5.07 5.55 -1.69
CA GLU A 12 -5.95 5.04 -2.73
C GLU A 12 -5.65 5.62 -4.12
N ARG A 13 -5.37 6.93 -4.18
CA ARG A 13 -4.98 7.60 -5.44
C ARG A 13 -3.67 7.04 -5.99
N TYR A 14 -2.68 6.83 -5.13
CA TYR A 14 -1.34 6.39 -5.56
C TYR A 14 -1.26 4.88 -5.83
N VAL A 15 -1.97 4.05 -5.06
CA VAL A 15 -1.98 2.60 -5.24
C VAL A 15 -2.44 2.22 -6.65
N ASN A 16 -3.42 2.94 -7.19
CA ASN A 16 -3.94 2.72 -8.54
C ASN A 16 -3.10 3.41 -9.64
N TYR A 17 -2.17 4.28 -9.27
CA TYR A 17 -1.33 4.99 -10.23
C TYR A 17 -0.24 4.07 -10.79
N ARG A 18 -0.17 3.97 -12.12
CA ARG A 18 0.85 3.19 -12.83
C ARG A 18 2.12 4.02 -12.99
N GLY A 19 3.28 3.38 -12.91
CA GLY A 19 4.58 4.06 -13.09
C GLY A 19 5.16 4.66 -11.82
N ILE A 20 4.65 4.27 -10.64
CA ILE A 20 5.31 4.53 -9.37
C ILE A 20 5.55 3.23 -8.62
N ASP A 21 6.69 3.19 -7.94
CA ASP A 21 7.01 2.16 -6.96
C ASP A 21 6.55 2.65 -5.58
N ILE A 22 5.94 1.74 -4.82
CA ILE A 22 5.39 2.04 -3.49
C ILE A 22 6.00 1.08 -2.49
N VAL A 23 6.61 1.65 -1.45
CA VAL A 23 7.18 0.89 -0.33
C VAL A 23 6.37 1.20 0.92
N LEU A 24 5.79 0.18 1.52
CA LEU A 24 5.06 0.27 2.79
C LEU A 24 5.98 -0.11 3.94
N HIS A 25 6.08 0.76 4.94
CA HIS A 25 6.65 0.44 6.23
C HIS A 25 5.51 0.09 7.18
N LEU A 26 5.59 -1.07 7.82
CA LEU A 26 4.59 -1.56 8.76
C LEU A 26 4.98 -1.22 10.20
N LYS A 27 3.99 -1.24 11.09
CA LYS A 27 4.18 -0.96 12.53
C LYS A 27 5.01 -2.01 13.26
N ASP A 28 5.07 -3.23 12.72
CA ASP A 28 5.91 -4.31 13.25
C ASP A 28 7.38 -4.24 12.78
N GLY A 29 7.73 -3.22 11.98
CA GLY A 29 9.06 -3.03 11.43
C GLY A 29 9.28 -3.70 10.07
N SER A 30 8.32 -4.47 9.58
CA SER A 30 8.39 -5.09 8.25
C SER A 30 8.30 -4.06 7.14
N VAL A 31 8.91 -4.36 6.00
CA VAL A 31 8.87 -3.54 4.79
C VAL A 31 8.27 -4.36 3.66
N VAL A 32 7.32 -3.78 2.94
CA VAL A 32 6.60 -4.41 1.83
C VAL A 32 6.71 -3.54 0.59
N GLU A 33 7.32 -4.08 -0.45
CA GLU A 33 7.32 -3.48 -1.78
C GLU A 33 6.06 -3.93 -2.53
N LEU A 34 5.26 -2.97 -3.00
CA LEU A 34 4.04 -3.29 -3.74
C LEU A 34 4.34 -3.49 -5.21
N ASP A 35 3.91 -4.63 -5.74
CA ASP A 35 4.01 -4.93 -7.15
C ASP A 35 3.03 -4.09 -8.00
N ARG A 36 3.07 -4.28 -9.32
CA ARG A 36 2.25 -3.52 -10.27
C ARG A 36 0.76 -3.88 -10.21
N ASN A 37 0.40 -5.04 -9.68
CA ASN A 37 -0.98 -5.53 -9.56
C ASN A 37 -1.56 -5.35 -8.15
N ARG A 38 -1.03 -4.36 -7.42
CA ARG A 38 -1.59 -3.89 -6.16
C ARG A 38 -2.94 -3.19 -6.32
N ARG A 39 -3.77 -3.24 -5.27
CA ARG A 39 -5.06 -2.53 -5.18
C ARG A 39 -5.50 -2.34 -3.73
N LEU A 40 -6.24 -1.27 -3.46
CA LEU A 40 -6.95 -1.09 -2.20
C LEU A 40 -8.31 -1.79 -2.28
N VAL A 41 -8.60 -2.69 -1.34
CA VAL A 41 -9.89 -3.40 -1.21
C VAL A 41 -10.39 -3.22 0.22
N GLY A 42 -11.47 -2.47 0.41
CA GLY A 42 -11.96 -2.15 1.75
C GLY A 42 -10.89 -1.38 2.53
N GLU A 43 -10.42 -1.93 3.64
CA GLU A 43 -9.36 -1.35 4.48
C GLU A 43 -8.02 -2.10 4.37
N GLU A 44 -7.80 -2.82 3.26
CA GLU A 44 -6.60 -3.63 3.03
C GLU A 44 -5.97 -3.31 1.68
N ILE A 45 -4.64 -3.24 1.64
CA ILE A 45 -3.86 -3.31 0.41
C ILE A 45 -3.68 -4.77 0.03
N VAL A 46 -4.14 -5.15 -1.15
CA VAL A 46 -3.90 -6.46 -1.75
C VAL A 46 -2.78 -6.33 -2.77
N TYR A 47 -1.77 -7.18 -2.67
CA TYR A 47 -0.61 -7.22 -3.56
C TYR A 47 -0.17 -8.68 -3.77
N PHE A 48 0.74 -8.90 -4.70
CA PHE A 48 1.16 -10.23 -5.16
C PHE A 48 2.68 -10.30 -5.13
N PRO A 49 3.30 -10.60 -3.96
CA PRO A 49 4.76 -10.69 -3.84
C PRO A 49 5.32 -11.77 -4.77
N ASP A 50 4.55 -12.86 -4.92
CA ASP A 50 4.74 -13.89 -5.92
C ASP A 50 3.51 -13.90 -6.83
N LYS A 51 3.68 -14.04 -8.15
CA LYS A 51 2.60 -13.94 -9.16
C LYS A 51 1.37 -14.83 -8.91
N LEU A 52 1.47 -15.80 -8.01
CA LEU A 52 0.46 -16.82 -7.74
C LEU A 52 -0.36 -16.54 -6.48
N ASN A 53 0.18 -15.80 -5.51
CA ASN A 53 -0.44 -15.67 -4.19
C ASN A 53 -0.69 -14.19 -3.85
N ALA A 54 -1.94 -13.91 -3.46
CA ALA A 54 -2.31 -12.61 -2.95
C ALA A 54 -1.92 -12.49 -1.47
N SER A 55 -1.20 -11.44 -1.14
CA SER A 55 -0.93 -10.99 0.23
C SER A 55 -1.75 -9.75 0.54
N LYS A 56 -2.01 -9.53 1.83
CA LYS A 56 -2.83 -8.44 2.31
C LYS A 56 -2.16 -7.70 3.45
N VAL A 57 -2.26 -6.37 3.43
CA VAL A 57 -1.82 -5.48 4.52
C VAL A 57 -2.98 -4.58 4.94
N PRO A 58 -3.45 -4.68 6.20
CA PRO A 58 -4.44 -3.74 6.73
C PRO A 58 -3.88 -2.32 6.77
N LEU A 59 -4.68 -1.31 6.42
CA LEU A 59 -4.25 0.09 6.49
C LEU A 59 -3.79 0.50 7.89
N THR A 60 -4.41 -0.09 8.92
CA THR A 60 -4.06 0.12 10.33
C THR A 60 -2.67 -0.38 10.70
N MET A 61 -2.08 -1.29 9.92
CA MET A 61 -0.71 -1.78 10.09
C MET A 61 0.33 -0.88 9.43
N ILE A 62 -0.07 -0.01 8.50
CA ILE A 62 0.87 0.84 7.77
C ILE A 62 1.27 2.03 8.66
N SER A 63 2.57 2.23 8.83
CA SER A 63 3.12 3.39 9.54
C SER A 63 3.53 4.50 8.57
N LYS A 64 4.04 4.14 7.40
CA LYS A 64 4.51 5.06 6.35
C LYS A 64 4.41 4.40 4.98
N ALA A 65 4.17 5.20 3.95
CA ALA A 65 4.30 4.78 2.56
C ALA A 65 5.23 5.75 1.82
N ASP A 66 6.30 5.22 1.22
CA ASP A 66 7.19 5.98 0.33
C ASP A 66 6.81 5.72 -1.14
N LEU A 67 6.78 6.80 -1.92
CA LEU A 67 6.37 6.79 -3.33
C LEU A 67 7.54 7.25 -4.19
N PHE A 68 7.93 6.44 -5.16
CA PHE A 68 9.05 6.71 -6.06
C PHE A 68 8.54 6.86 -7.50
N VAL A 69 8.87 7.98 -8.12
CA VAL A 69 8.59 8.26 -9.54
C VAL A 69 9.90 8.09 -10.30
N ALA A 70 9.88 7.27 -11.35
CA ALA A 70 11.01 7.12 -12.28
C ALA A 70 10.96 8.20 -13.38
#